data_AF-A0A183U8Q7-F1
#
_entry.id   AF-A0A183U8Q7-F1
#
_cell.length_a   1.000
_cell.length_b   1.000
_cell.length_c   1.000
_cell.angle_alpha   90.00
_cell.angle_beta   90.00
_cell.angle_gamma   90.00
#
_symmetry.space_group_name_H-M   'P 1'
#
loop_
_entity.id
_entity.type
_entity.pdbx_description
1 polymer ?
#
loop_
_entity_poly.entity_id
_entity_poly.type
_entity_poly.pdbx_seq_one_letter_code
_entity_poly.pdbx_strand_id
1 'polypeptide(L)'
;MLNDWNGTIFQGIKDKLQNAAMRLVEAERNGEAFDPQLVIGVRQSYVSLNLDANDSLAVYKANFEKAYIDATEKFYKSRAAQ
;
A
#
# COMPACT_ATOMS: atom_id res chain seq x y z
N MET A 1 16.90 -13.73 -5.94
CA MET A 1 16.86 -12.63 -4.96
C MET A 1 15.47 -12.00 -4.82
N LEU A 2 14.91 -11.31 -5.82
CA LEU A 2 13.54 -10.75 -5.70
C LEU A 2 12.46 -11.83 -5.59
N ASN A 3 12.61 -12.95 -6.31
CA ASN A 3 11.69 -14.09 -6.21
C ASN A 3 11.72 -14.73 -4.82
N ASP A 4 12.92 -14.90 -4.25
CA ASP A 4 13.09 -15.48 -2.91
C ASP A 4 12.54 -14.54 -1.83
N TRP A 5 12.77 -13.23 -1.96
CA TRP A 5 12.15 -12.22 -1.09
C TRP A 5 10.63 -12.24 -1.19
N ASN A 6 10.09 -12.28 -2.40
CA ASN A 6 8.65 -12.34 -2.63
C ASN A 6 8.04 -13.60 -1.98
N GLY A 7 8.60 -14.77 -2.28
CA GLY A 7 8.09 -16.06 -1.83
C GLY A 7 8.30 -16.33 -0.33
N THR A 8 9.38 -15.82 0.26
CA THR A 8 9.74 -16.14 1.66
C THR A 8 9.17 -15.14 2.66
N ILE A 9 9.12 -13.86 2.30
CA ILE A 9 8.77 -12.78 3.23
C ILE A 9 7.53 -12.05 2.76
N PHE A 10 7.58 -11.42 1.59
CA PHE A 10 6.56 -10.44 1.20
C PHE A 10 5.16 -11.05 1.10
N GLN A 11 4.99 -12.22 0.46
CA GLN A 11 3.66 -12.86 0.35
C GLN A 11 3.01 -13.13 1.71
N GLY A 12 3.79 -13.44 2.75
CA GLY A 12 3.27 -13.75 4.09
C GLY A 12 2.87 -12.51 4.90
N ILE A 13 3.36 -11.32 4.54
CA ILE A 13 3.14 -10.09 5.32
C ILE A 13 2.56 -8.91 4.51
N LYS A 14 2.39 -9.05 3.19
CA LYS A 14 1.97 -7.96 2.29
C LYS A 14 0.70 -7.24 2.78
N ASP A 15 -0.31 -7.99 3.22
CA ASP A 15 -1.58 -7.41 3.66
C ASP A 15 -1.42 -6.63 4.97
N LYS A 16 -0.56 -7.12 5.89
CA LYS A 16 -0.24 -6.42 7.13
C LYS A 16 0.52 -5.13 6.85
N LEU A 17 1.49 -5.17 5.93
CA LEU A 17 2.25 -4.01 5.50
C LEU A 17 1.37 -2.97 4.81
N GLN A 18 0.48 -3.39 3.92
CA GLN A 18 -0.49 -2.51 3.26
C GLN A 18 -1.41 -1.84 4.27
N ASN A 19 -1.99 -2.61 5.20
CA ASN A 19 -2.88 -2.06 6.22
C ASN A 19 -2.16 -1.07 7.15
N ALA A 20 -0.91 -1.35 7.53
CA ALA A 20 -0.09 -0.43 8.30
C ALA A 20 0.19 0.86 7.52
N ALA A 21 0.54 0.76 6.23
CA ALA A 21 0.75 1.92 5.37
C ALA A 21 -0.52 2.78 5.24
N MET A 22 -1.70 2.18 5.08
CA MET A 22 -2.96 2.94 5.00
C MET A 22 -3.26 3.69 6.31
N ARG A 23 -2.94 3.10 7.47
CA ARG A 23 -3.09 3.77 8.78
C ARG A 23 -2.15 4.97 8.91
N LEU A 24 -0.91 4.88 8.44
CA LEU A 24 0.02 6.00 8.43
C LEU A 24 -0.48 7.15 7.56
N VAL A 25 -1.01 6.83 6.37
CA VAL A 25 -1.62 7.83 5.48
C VAL A 25 -2.84 8.50 6.13
N GLU A 26 -3.68 7.74 6.81
CA GLU A 26 -4.83 8.29 7.53
C GLU A 26 -4.39 9.20 8.70
N ALA A 27 -3.37 8.79 9.46
CA ALA A 27 -2.79 9.60 10.53
C ALA A 27 -2.23 10.93 10.01
N GLU A 28 -1.51 10.92 8.88
CA GLU A 28 -1.00 12.13 8.22
C GLU A 28 -2.12 13.08 7.80
N ARG A 29 -3.23 12.57 7.26
CA ARG A 29 -4.41 13.39 6.92
C ARG A 29 -5.08 14.04 8.13
N ASN A 30 -4.86 13.47 9.32
CA ASN A 30 -5.30 14.01 10.60
C ASN A 30 -4.25 14.91 11.27
N GLY A 31 -3.10 15.15 10.62
CA GLY A 31 -2.07 16.08 11.07
C GLY A 31 -0.90 15.43 11.81
N GLU A 32 -0.82 14.10 11.85
CA GLU A 32 0.30 13.38 12.48
C GLU A 32 1.45 13.17 11.48
N ALA A 33 2.64 13.67 11.81
CA ALA A 33 3.83 13.42 10.98
C ALA A 33 4.34 11.98 11.16
N PHE A 34 4.79 11.36 10.07
CA PHE A 34 5.45 10.06 10.08
C PHE A 34 6.59 10.02 9.05
N ASP A 35 7.45 8.99 9.08
CA ASP A 35 8.48 8.79 8.07
C ASP A 35 7.87 8.30 6.73
N PRO A 36 7.89 9.10 5.64
CA PRO A 36 7.30 8.73 4.36
C PRO A 36 7.88 7.45 3.76
N GLN A 37 9.12 7.08 4.13
CA GLN A 37 9.77 5.86 3.63
C GLN A 37 8.98 4.59 4.00
N LEU A 38 8.23 4.60 5.10
CA LEU A 38 7.39 3.47 5.50
C LEU A 38 6.29 3.16 4.48
N VAL A 39 5.68 4.19 3.88
CA VAL A 39 4.65 4.02 2.85
C VAL A 39 5.29 3.81 1.47
N ILE A 40 6.36 4.54 1.16
CA ILE A 40 7.09 4.43 -0.11
C ILE A 40 7.67 3.01 -0.29
N GLY A 41 8.26 2.43 0.75
CA GLY A 41 8.86 1.08 0.69
C GLY A 41 7.82 -0.02 0.47
N VAL A 42 6.64 0.09 1.09
CA VAL A 42 5.53 -0.85 0.84
C VAL A 42 5.05 -0.73 -0.60
N ARG A 43 4.83 0.50 -1.09
CA ARG A 43 4.46 0.74 -2.50
C ARG A 43 5.49 0.17 -3.47
N GLN A 44 6.78 0.42 -3.23
CA GLN A 44 7.87 -0.11 -4.07
C GLN A 44 7.87 -1.64 -4.08
N SER A 45 7.62 -2.29 -2.95
CA SER A 45 7.50 -3.75 -2.88
C SER A 45 6.38 -4.28 -3.79
N TYR A 46 5.22 -3.62 -3.81
CA TYR A 46 4.11 -4.01 -4.70
C TYR A 46 4.41 -3.81 -6.20
N VAL A 47 5.24 -2.82 -6.55
CA VAL A 47 5.65 -2.56 -7.94
C VAL A 47 6.75 -3.53 -8.38
N SER A 48 7.76 -3.75 -7.54
CA SER A 48 8.98 -4.49 -7.92
C SER A 48 8.84 -6.00 -7.78
N LEU A 49 7.86 -6.51 -7.03
CA LEU A 49 7.67 -7.94 -6.78
C LEU A 49 6.54 -8.56 -7.61
N ASN A 50 6.02 -7.82 -8.59
CA ASN A 50 5.11 -8.39 -9.56
C ASN A 50 5.89 -9.28 -10.54
N LEU A 51 5.51 -10.55 -10.60
CA LEU A 51 6.13 -11.56 -11.46
C LEU A 51 5.37 -11.76 -12.78
N ASP A 52 4.26 -11.04 -12.98
CA ASP A 52 3.50 -11.08 -14.22
C ASP A 52 4.23 -10.30 -15.33
N ALA A 53 4.54 -11.00 -16.42
CA ALA A 53 5.25 -10.44 -17.58
C ALA A 53 4.35 -9.60 -18.50
N ASN A 54 3.02 -9.71 -18.40
CA ASN A 54 2.08 -9.03 -19.29
C ASN A 54 1.63 -7.67 -18.75
N ASP A 55 1.47 -7.52 -17.43
CA ASP A 55 1.21 -6.24 -16.76
C ASP A 55 2.04 -6.14 -15.49
N SER A 56 3.17 -5.44 -15.60
CA SER A 56 4.13 -5.23 -14.50
C SER A 56 3.53 -4.50 -13.30
N LEU A 57 2.36 -3.87 -13.42
CA LEU A 57 1.69 -3.15 -12.34
C LEU A 57 0.41 -3.83 -11.83
N ALA A 58 0.04 -5.00 -12.35
CA ALA A 58 -1.22 -5.66 -11.98
C ALA A 58 -1.38 -5.87 -10.46
N VAL A 59 -0.34 -6.36 -9.80
CA VAL A 59 -0.36 -6.60 -8.35
C VAL A 59 -0.42 -5.29 -7.56
N TYR A 60 0.27 -4.25 -8.02
CA TYR A 60 0.19 -2.91 -7.42
C TYR A 60 -1.23 -2.33 -7.53
N LYS A 61 -1.84 -2.38 -8.72
CA LYS A 61 -3.19 -1.85 -8.98
C LYS A 61 -4.25 -2.57 -8.14
N ALA A 62 -4.21 -3.91 -8.14
CA ALA A 62 -5.20 -4.73 -7.47
C ALA A 62 -5.15 -4.66 -5.93
N ASN A 63 -4.03 -4.19 -5.35
CA ASN A 63 -3.81 -4.18 -3.91
C ASN A 63 -3.59 -2.76 -3.38
N PHE A 64 -2.36 -2.23 -3.53
CA PHE A 64 -1.97 -0.97 -2.91
C PHE A 64 -2.76 0.21 -3.45
N GLU A 65 -2.88 0.34 -4.78
CA GLU A 65 -3.62 1.45 -5.41
C GLU A 65 -5.10 1.41 -5.02
N LYS A 66 -5.73 0.25 -5.15
CA LYS A 66 -7.12 0.05 -4.74
C LYS A 66 -7.35 0.41 -3.27
N ALA A 67 -6.54 -0.11 -2.36
CA ALA A 67 -6.66 0.18 -0.93
C ALA A 67 -6.49 1.67 -0.62
N TYR A 68 -5.55 2.33 -1.31
CA TYR A 68 -5.32 3.77 -1.15
C TYR A 68 -6.52 4.59 -1.64
N ILE A 69 -7.07 4.27 -2.82
CA ILE A 69 -8.25 4.96 -3.38
C ILE A 69 -9.46 4.74 -2.46
N ASP A 70 -9.75 3.50 -2.07
CA ASP A 70 -10.89 3.15 -1.20
C ASP A 70 -10.79 3.87 0.16
N ALA A 71 -9.61 3.90 0.76
CA ALA A 71 -9.37 4.62 2.03
C ALA A 71 -9.52 6.14 1.86
N THR A 72 -9.08 6.70 0.73
CA THR A 72 -9.23 8.11 0.40
C THR A 72 -10.68 8.51 0.24
N GLU A 73 -11.43 7.73 -0.54
CA GLU A 73 -12.86 7.93 -0.75
C GLU A 73 -13.61 7.88 0.58
N LYS A 74 -13.36 6.85 1.40
CA LYS A 74 -13.99 6.69 2.72
C LYS A 74 -13.69 7.89 3.64
N PHE A 75 -12.42 8.31 3.71
CA PHE A 75 -11.99 9.43 4.55
C PHE A 75 -12.73 10.73 4.19
N TYR A 76 -12.71 11.11 2.91
CA TYR A 76 -13.32 12.37 2.49
C TYR A 76 -14.85 12.32 2.48
N LYS A 77 -15.48 11.17 2.22
CA LYS A 77 -16.94 11.01 2.40
C LYS A 77 -17.36 11.22 3.85
N SER A 78 -16.62 10.66 4.81
CA SER A 78 -16.90 10.83 6.24
C SER A 78 -16.70 12.28 6.68
N ARG A 79 -15.63 12.93 6.21
CA ARG A 79 -15.28 14.29 6.62
C ARG A 79 -16.16 15.37 5.98
N ALA A 80 -16.63 15.16 4.76
CA ALA A 80 -17.56 16.08 4.09
C ALA A 80 -18.99 16.03 4.67
N ALA A 81 -19.34 14.96 5.37
CA ALA A 81 -20.63 14.81 6.05
C ALA A 81 -20.65 15.37 7.47
N GLN A 82 -19.49 15.77 8.01
CA GLN A 82 -19.34 16.48 9.29
C GLN A 82 -19.47 17.99 9.09
#